data_AF-A0A3B0AUM1-F1
#
_entry.id   AF-A0A3B0AUM1-F1
#
_cell.length_a   1.000
_cell.length_b   1.000
_cell.length_c   1.000
_cell.angle_alpha   90.00
_cell.angle_beta   90.00
_cell.angle_gamma   90.00
#
_symmetry.space_group_name_H-M   'P 1'
#
loop_
_entity.id
_entity.type
_entity.pdbx_description
1 polymer ?
#
loop_
_entity_poly.entity_id
_entity_poly.type
_entity_poly.pdbx_seq_one_letter_code
_entity_poly.pdbx_strand_id
1 'polypeptide(L)' 'MPWLLAPYVLFLAVLPLVDRVRPTVLGLPFLFFWLLAATLLTPAAVFLAWRGDRKRGRV' A
#
# COMPACT_ATOMS: atom_id res chain seq x y z
N MET A 1 4.46 -23.74 38.13
CA MET A 1 5.29 -23.28 37.00
C MET A 1 4.56 -23.04 35.66
N PRO A 2 3.23 -23.25 35.46
CA PRO A 2 2.61 -22.92 34.17
C PRO A 2 2.44 -21.41 33.95
N TRP A 3 2.47 -20.62 35.03
CA TRP A 3 2.32 -19.16 34.99
C TRP A 3 3.42 -18.44 34.19
N LEU A 4 4.61 -19.04 34.08
CA LEU A 4 5.72 -18.52 33.29
C LEU A 4 5.46 -18.66 31.78
N LEU A 5 4.59 -19.59 31.36
CA LEU A 5 4.22 -19.79 29.97
C LEU A 5 3.05 -18.88 29.55
N ALA A 6 2.29 -18.35 30.50
CA ALA A 6 1.16 -17.46 30.24
C ALA A 6 1.52 -16.25 29.35
N PRO A 7 2.58 -15.45 29.62
CA PRO A 7 2.95 -14.36 28.74
C PRO A 7 3.39 -14.84 27.35
N TYR A 8 4.01 -16.01 27.26
CA TYR A 8 4.51 -16.56 26.00
C TYR A 8 3.36 -17.03 25.09
N VAL A 9 2.40 -17.76 25.65
CA VAL A 9 1.20 -18.20 24.94
C VAL A 9 0.34 -17.01 24.53
N LEU A 10 0.19 -16.01 25.40
CA LEU A 10 -0.53 -14.78 25.09
C LEU A 10 0.12 -14.02 23.94
N PHE A 11 1.46 -13.90 23.94
CA PHE A 11 2.19 -13.27 22.84
C PHE A 11 2.00 -14.03 21.52
N LEU A 12 2.16 -15.36 21.52
CA LEU A 12 1.97 -16.18 20.32
C LEU A 12 0.53 -16.15 19.79
N ALA A 13 -0.48 -15.98 20.65
CA ALA A 13 -1.87 -15.87 20.24
C ALA A 13 -2.22 -14.47 19.70
N VAL A 14 -1.66 -13.41 20.29
CA VAL A 14 -1.92 -12.01 19.91
C VAL A 14 -1.11 -11.60 18.68
N LEU A 15 0.12 -12.09 18.54
CA LEU A 15 1.02 -11.76 17.43
C LEU A 15 0.39 -11.98 16.04
N PRO A 16 -0.21 -13.14 15.69
CA PRO A 16 -0.88 -13.33 14.40
C PRO A 16 -2.21 -12.58 14.28
N LEU A 17 -2.76 -12.05 15.38
CA LEU A 17 -3.95 -11.18 15.37
C LEU A 17 -3.59 -9.74 14.99
N VAL A 18 -2.41 -9.26 15.42
CA VAL A 18 -1.89 -7.93 15.09
C VAL A 18 -1.11 -7.94 13.78
N ASP A 19 -0.33 -8.99 13.53
CA ASP A 19 0.40 -9.24 12.29
C ASP A 19 -0.50 -9.95 11.24
N ARG A 20 -1.80 -9.59 11.21
CA ARG A 20 -2.70 -10.03 10.16
C ARG A 20 -2.34 -9.30 8.88
N VAL A 21 -1.52 -9.95 8.05
CA VAL A 21 -1.29 -9.60 6.64
C VAL A 21 -0.86 -8.15 6.50
N ARG A 22 0.46 -7.90 6.51
CA ARG A 22 0.99 -6.65 5.95
C ARG A 22 0.33 -6.50 4.59
N PRO A 23 -0.53 -5.50 4.36
CA PRO A 23 -1.23 -5.39 3.10
C PRO A 23 -0.13 -5.18 2.06
N THR A 24 0.17 -6.22 1.29
CA THR A 24 1.21 -6.22 0.29
C THR A 24 0.55 -6.49 -1.05
N VAL A 25 0.72 -5.56 -1.98
CA VAL A 25 0.19 -5.66 -3.34
C VAL A 25 1.37 -5.93 -4.24
N LEU A 26 1.35 -7.06 -4.98
CA LEU A 26 2.47 -7.50 -5.83
C LEU A 26 3.81 -7.63 -5.09
N GLY A 27 3.78 -7.93 -3.78
CA GLY A 27 4.98 -8.01 -2.93
C GLY A 27 5.48 -6.66 -2.38
N LEU A 28 4.84 -5.54 -2.72
CA LEU A 28 5.16 -4.20 -2.20
C LEU A 28 4.25 -3.85 -1.01
N PRO A 29 4.74 -3.21 0.06
CA PRO A 29 3.90 -2.69 1.13
C PRO A 29 2.82 -1.75 0.57
N PHE A 30 1.61 -1.80 1.09
CA PHE A 30 0.45 -1.06 0.59
C PHE A 30 0.72 0.43 0.36
N LEU A 31 1.32 1.09 1.35
CA LEU A 31 1.68 2.51 1.24
C LEU A 31 2.67 2.77 0.10
N PHE A 32 3.66 1.90 -0.09
CA PHE A 32 4.63 2.00 -1.18
C PHE A 32 3.97 1.75 -2.55
N PHE A 33 3.08 0.77 -2.64
CA PHE A 33 2.32 0.52 -3.86
C PHE A 33 1.51 1.75 -4.27
N TRP A 34 0.76 2.34 -3.34
CA TRP A 34 -0.02 3.55 -3.61
C TRP A 34 0.85 4.76 -3.92
N LEU A 35 1.99 4.92 -3.26
CA LEU A 35 2.95 5.98 -3.54
C LEU A 35 3.52 5.86 -4.96
N LEU A 36 3.93 4.65 -5.36
CA LEU A 36 4.44 4.38 -6.71
C LEU A 36 3.36 4.61 -7.76
N ALA A 37 2.14 4.12 -7.49
CA ALA A 37 0.99 4.32 -8.35
C ALA A 37 0.70 5.82 -8.53
N ALA A 38 0.66 6.61 -7.45
CA ALA A 38 0.43 8.06 -7.51
C ALA A 38 1.54 8.80 -8.28
N THR A 39 2.80 8.37 -8.09
CA THR A 39 3.95 8.91 -8.80
C THR A 39 3.84 8.70 -10.31
N LEU A 40 3.37 7.54 -10.76
CA LEU A 40 3.14 7.25 -12.18
C LEU A 40 1.85 7.88 -12.71
N LEU A 41 0.82 7.98 -11.87
CA LEU A 41 -0.47 8.56 -12.24
C LEU A 41 -0.37 10.06 -12.50
N THR A 42 0.52 10.76 -11.80
CA THR A 42 0.72 12.22 -11.96
C THR A 42 1.16 12.60 -13.39
N PRO A 43 2.28 12.08 -13.94
CA PRO A 43 2.66 12.37 -15.31
C PRO A 43 1.66 11.79 -16.32
N ALA A 44 1.02 10.66 -16.04
CA ALA A 44 -0.04 10.12 -16.89
C ALA A 44 -1.25 11.07 -17.00
N ALA A 45 -1.67 11.65 -15.88
CA ALA A 45 -2.75 12.63 -15.83
C ALA A 45 -2.36 13.93 -16.58
N VAL A 46 -1.14 14.44 -16.38
CA VAL A 46 -0.61 15.60 -17.11
C VAL A 46 -0.54 15.31 -18.61
N PHE A 47 -0.09 14.13 -19.01
CA PHE A 47 -0.03 13.72 -20.41
C PHE A 47 -1.42 13.61 -21.04
N LEU A 48 -2.39 13.05 -20.30
CA LEU A 48 -3.77 12.96 -20.76
C LEU A 48 -4.42 14.35 -20.88
N ALA A 49 -4.14 15.25 -19.93
CA ALA A 49 -4.58 16.65 -20.00
C ALA A 49 -3.98 17.36 -21.23
N TRP A 50 -2.66 17.25 -21.41
CA TRP A 50 -1.98 17.80 -22.60
C TRP A 50 -2.54 17.25 -23.90
N ARG A 51 -2.76 15.93 -23.99
CA ARG A 51 -3.36 15.29 -25.17
C ARG A 51 -4.78 15.76 -25.42
N GLY A 52 -5.56 15.97 -24.36
CA GLY A 52 -6.91 16.53 -24.42
C GLY A 52 -6.92 17.96 -24.97
N ASP A 53 -6.04 18.82 -24.45
CA ASP A 53 -5.90 20.21 -24.89
C ASP A 53 -5.44 20.30 -26.35
N ARG A 54 -4.53 19.41 -26.77
CA ARG A 54 -4.11 19.30 -28.17
C ARG A 54 -5.24 18.86 -29.10
N LYS A 55 -6.06 17.89 -28.69
CA LYS A 55 -7.23 17.45 -29.47
C LYS A 55 -8.31 18.52 -29.57
N ARG A 56 -8.37 19.45 -28.61
CA ARG A 56 -9.34 20.56 -28.59
C ARG A 56 -8.84 21.82 -29.28
N GLY A 57 -7.63 21.80 -29.86
CA GLY A 57 -7.09 22.87 -30.70
C GLY A 57 -6.75 24.17 -29.96
N ARG A 58 -6.43 24.10 -28.66
CA ARG A 58 -6.04 25.29 -27.85
C ARG A 58 -4.54 25.58 -27.84
N VAL A 59 -3.79 24.97 -28.75
CA VAL A 59 -2.35 25.20 -29.00
C VAL A 59 -2.06 25.06 -30.48
#